data_AF-A0A9X0CZP3-F1
#
_entry.id   AF-A0A9X0CZP3-F1
#
_cell.length_a   1.000
_cell.length_b   1.000
_cell.length_c   1.000
_cell.angle_alpha   90.00
_cell.angle_beta   90.00
_cell.angle_gamma   90.00
#
_symmetry.space_group_name_H-M   'P 1'
#
loop_
_entity.id
_entity.type
_entity.pdbx_description
1 polymer ?
#
loop_
_entity_poly.entity_id
_entity_poly.type
_entity_poly.pdbx_seq_one_letter_code
_entity_poly.pdbx_strand_id
1 'polypeptide(L)' 'MEFCEGGDLGALIAKHRREKRFIEEEFVVKIMNQLVEALQECHRRKDGAHVLHRDLKPANVFLDNMTM' A
#
# COMPACT_ATOMS: atom_id res chain seq x y z
N MET A 1 -11.19 -9.06 -7.87
CA MET A 1 -10.08 -8.11 -7.70
C MET A 1 -10.07 -7.21 -8.92
N GLU A 2 -10.01 -5.90 -8.72
CA GLU A 2 -9.84 -4.94 -9.81
C GLU A 2 -8.38 -4.97 -10.28
N PHE A 3 -8.15 -4.62 -11.55
CA PHE A 3 -6.79 -4.53 -12.09
C PHE A 3 -6.17 -3.20 -11.69
N CYS A 4 -5.01 -3.27 -11.03
CA CYS A 4 -4.24 -2.10 -10.61
C CYS A 4 -3.12 -1.82 -11.62
N GLU A 5 -3.34 -0.85 -12.52
CA GLU A 5 -2.42 -0.56 -13.63
C GLU A 5 -1.04 -0.07 -13.17
N GLY A 6 -0.93 0.50 -11.96
CA GLY A 6 0.31 1.00 -11.38
C GLY A 6 1.25 -0.07 -10.82
N GLY A 7 0.85 -1.35 -10.86
CA GLY A 7 1.62 -2.46 -10.31
C GLY A 7 1.67 -2.44 -8.78
N ASP A 8 2.75 -2.94 -8.19
CA ASP A 8 2.96 -2.95 -6.73
C ASP A 8 3.95 -1.88 -6.24
N LEU A 9 3.77 -1.46 -4.99
CA LEU A 9 4.62 -0.48 -4.33
C LEU A 9 6.09 -0.94 -4.25
N GLY A 10 6.34 -2.25 -4.15
CA GLY A 10 7.70 -2.81 -4.16
C GLY A 10 8.44 -2.53 -5.47
N ALA A 11 7.76 -2.71 -6.60
CA ALA A 11 8.29 -2.37 -7.93
C ALA A 11 8.57 -0.86 -8.07
N LEU A 12 7.67 -0.01 -7.58
CA LEU A 12 7.83 1.45 -7.55
C LEU A 12 9.07 1.87 -6.74
N ILE A 13 9.22 1.33 -5.52
CA ILE A 13 10.38 1.59 -4.65
C ILE A 13 11.68 1.11 -5.32
N ALA A 14 11.66 -0.08 -5.91
CA ALA A 14 12.83 -0.62 -6.62
C ALA A 14 13.23 0.25 -7.81
N LYS A 15 12.26 0.80 -8.56
CA LYS A 15 12.51 1.74 -9.67
C LYS A 15 13.20 3.01 -9.18
N HIS A 16 12.64 3.70 -8.18
CA HIS A 16 13.20 4.94 -7.63
C HIS A 16 14.62 4.73 -7.07
N ARG A 17 14.86 3.59 -6.39
CA ARG A 17 16.20 3.23 -5.91
C ARG A 17 17.21 3.07 -7.04
N ARG A 18 16.84 2.40 -8.15
CA ARG A 18 17.72 2.25 -9.32
C ARG A 18 18.02 3.60 -9.97
N GLU A 19 17.04 4.48 -10.01
CA GLU A 19 17.14 5.83 -10.60
C GLU A 19 17.81 6.84 -9.65
N LYS A 20 18.17 6.44 -8.42
CA LYS A 20 18.71 7.31 -7.37
C LYS A 20 17.82 8.53 -7.10
N ARG A 21 16.51 8.32 -7.15
CA ARG A 21 15.49 9.33 -6.85
C ARG A 21 14.80 9.00 -5.55
N PHE A 22 14.42 10.04 -4.82
CA PHE A 22 13.48 9.91 -3.72
C PHE A 22 12.05 9.86 -4.26
N ILE A 23 11.17 9.22 -3.49
CA ILE A 23 9.72 9.29 -3.69
C ILE A 23 9.25 10.55 -2.95
N GLU A 24 8.33 11.29 -3.56
CA GLU A 24 7.76 12.50 -2.97
C GLU A 24 7.11 12.20 -1.61
N GLU A 25 7.36 13.05 -0.62
CA GLU A 25 6.89 12.87 0.75
C GLU A 25 5.36 12.77 0.82
N GLU A 26 4.66 13.61 0.05
CA GLU A 26 3.19 13.60 -0.02
C GLU A 26 2.65 12.22 -0.45
N PHE A 27 3.30 11.58 -1.42
CA PHE A 27 2.92 10.23 -1.84
C PHE A 27 3.19 9.20 -0.74
N VAL A 28 4.32 9.29 -0.03
CA VAL A 28 4.63 8.41 1.10
C VAL A 28 3.57 8.53 2.19
N VAL A 29 3.22 9.77 2.57
CA VAL A 29 2.19 10.03 3.60
C VAL A 29 0.83 9.50 3.16
N LYS A 30 0.44 9.69 1.89
CA LYS A 30 -0.80 9.14 1.32
C LYS A 30 -0.87 7.62 1.45
N ILE A 31 0.18 6.91 1.04
CA ILE A 31 0.25 5.44 1.15
C ILE A 31 0.18 5.00 2.61
N MET A 32 0.91 5.66 3.51
CA MET A 32 0.90 5.32 4.94
C MET A 32 -0.49 5.49 5.56
N ASN A 33 -1.20 6.59 5.25
CA ASN A 33 -2.55 6.81 5.73
C ASN A 33 -3.51 5.72 5.25
N GLN A 34 -3.49 5.38 3.95
CA GLN A 34 -4.33 4.34 3.38
C GLN A 34 -4.06 2.95 4.00
N LEU A 35 -2.78 2.62 4.25
CA LEU A 35 -2.41 1.35 4.90
C LEU A 35 -2.92 1.28 6.35
N VAL A 36 -2.84 2.39 7.09
CA VAL A 36 -3.35 2.47 8.47
C VAL A 36 -4.86 2.32 8.50
N GLU A 37 -5.59 3.00 7.61
CA GLU A 37 -7.05 2.89 7.50
C GLU A 37 -7.48 1.46 7.13
N ALA A 38 -6.80 0.84 6.17
CA ALA A 38 -7.07 -0.54 5.77
C ALA A 38 -6.83 -1.53 6.92
N LEU A 39 -5.71 -1.39 7.64
CA LEU A 39 -5.43 -2.21 8.82
C LEU A 39 -6.43 -1.98 9.95
N GLN A 40 -6.85 -0.73 10.16
CA GLN A 40 -7.86 -0.39 11.15
C GLN A 40 -9.21 -1.06 10.83
N GLU A 41 -9.61 -1.13 9.56
CA GLU A 41 -10.79 -1.88 9.13
C GLU A 41 -10.60 -3.38 9.34
N CYS A 42 -9.46 -3.96 8.91
CA CYS A 42 -9.18 -5.39 9.13
C CYS A 42 -9.20 -5.79 10.60
N HIS A 43 -8.68 -4.94 11.48
CA HIS A 43 -8.62 -5.16 12.92
C HIS A 43 -9.91 -4.75 13.66
N ARG A 44 -10.92 -4.22 12.97
CA ARG A 44 -12.18 -3.84 13.61
C ARG A 44 -13.02 -5.09 13.87
N ARG A 45 -13.48 -5.28 15.12
CA ARG A 45 -14.42 -6.35 15.47
C ARG A 45 -15.81 -6.01 14.97
N LYS A 46 -16.42 -6.93 14.24
CA LYS A 46 -17.90 -7.01 14.19
C LYS A 46 -18.38 -8.08 15.18
N ASP A 47 -17.75 -9.26 15.24
CA ASP A 47 -18.26 -10.39 16.05
C ASP A 47 -17.17 -11.25 16.72
N GLY A 48 -16.04 -10.63 17.13
CA GLY A 48 -14.96 -11.33 17.83
C GLY A 48 -13.87 -11.97 16.94
N ALA A 49 -14.08 -12.01 15.62
CA ALA A 49 -13.06 -12.36 14.64
C ALA A 49 -12.37 -11.11 14.09
N HIS A 50 -11.04 -11.03 14.25
CA HIS A 50 -10.20 -10.00 13.63
C HIS A 50 -9.54 -10.58 12.39
N VAL A 51 -9.43 -9.79 11.32
CA VAL A 51 -8.63 -10.17 10.15
C VAL A 51 -7.20 -9.68 10.35
N LEU A 52 -6.26 -10.61 10.42
CA LEU A 52 -4.82 -10.30 10.40
C LEU A 52 -4.30 -10.50 8.98
N HIS A 53 -3.73 -9.45 8.38
CA HIS A 53 -3.18 -9.53 7.01
C HIS A 53 -2.05 -10.59 6.90
N ARG A 54 -1.20 -10.71 7.93
CA ARG A 54 -0.07 -11.66 8.08
C ARG A 54 1.06 -11.58 7.04
N ASP A 55 0.84 -11.00 5.87
CA ASP A 55 1.86 -10.82 4.83
C ASP A 55 1.90 -9.37 4.32
N LEU A 56 1.84 -8.39 5.24
CA LEU A 56 1.89 -6.98 4.86
C LEU A 56 3.31 -6.60 4.44
N LYS A 57 3.49 -6.30 3.16
CA LYS A 57 4.77 -5.91 2.56
C LYS A 57 4.50 -5.09 1.28
N PRO A 58 5.46 -4.30 0.78
CA PRO A 58 5.26 -3.46 -0.40
C PRO A 58 4.79 -4.21 -1.65
N ALA A 59 5.23 -5.46 -1.84
CA ALA A 59 4.81 -6.29 -2.98
C ALA A 59 3.32 -6.68 -2.96
N ASN A 60 2.63 -6.48 -1.83
CA ASN A 60 1.20 -6.75 -1.66
C ASN A 60 0.38 -5.45 -1.55
N VAL A 61 0.96 -4.29 -1.89
CA VAL A 61 0.27 -2.99 -1.96
C VAL A 61 0.20 -2.59 -3.42
N PHE A 62 -0.99 -2.65 -4.00
CA PHE A 62 -1.21 -2.39 -5.43
C PHE A 62 -1.66 -0.94 -5.66
N LEU A 63 -1.18 -0.34 -6.74
CA LEU A 63 -1.39 1.07 -7.09
C LEU A 63 -2.36 1.19 -8.27
N ASP A 64 -3.39 2.02 -8.13
CA ASP A 64 -4.31 2.34 -9.22
C ASP A 64 -3.81 3.54 -10.05
N ASN A 65 -4.51 3.88 -11.13
CA ASN A 65 -4.19 5.04 -11.97
C ASN A 65 -4.35 6.39 -11.26
N MET A 66 -5.02 6.44 -10.10
CA MET A 66 -5.39 7.66 -9.39
C MET A 66 -4.46 7.96 -8.21
N THR A 67 -3.47 7.09 -7.96
CA THR A 67 -2.52 7.28 -6.87
C THR A 67 -1.30 8.13 -7.25
N MET A 68 -1.06 8.41 -8.53
CA MET A 68 -0.03 9.36 -9.01
C MET A 68 -0.58 10.77 -9.23
#